data_AF-A0A3D1ICN2-F1
#
_entry.id   AF-A0A3D1ICN2-F1
#
_cell.length_a   1.000
_cell.length_b   1.000
_cell.length_c   1.000
_cell.angle_alpha   90.00
_cell.angle_beta   90.00
_cell.angle_gamma   90.00
#
_symmetry.space_group_name_H-M   'P 1'
#
loop_
_entity.id
_entity.type
_entity.pdbx_description
1 polymer ?
#
loop_
_entity_poly.entity_id
_entity_poly.type
_entity_poly.pdbx_seq_one_letter_code
_entity_poly.pdbx_strand_id
1 'polypeptide(L)'
;MARQLNVAVLGATGAVGGEFLKLFESRAFPVGRLRLLASERSAGKRLMFRGEEVEVEAVRPESFEGIDVAFFSAGASRSREFAPHAVAAGATVVDNSSAFRMDPDVPLVVPEINFDAIPEGCRLIANPNCSAIILLMAVHPLTKLGRVERLIVSTYQSASGAGAAAMRELEEQTRDVLEGREPKPRVLPHVYAFNLF
;
A
#
# COMPACT_ATOMS: atom_id res chain seq x y z
N MET A 1 -6.17 24.98 14.52
CA MET A 1 -6.48 23.55 14.30
C MET A 1 -5.82 23.12 13.00
N ALA A 2 -5.28 21.90 12.92
CA ALA A 2 -4.71 21.41 11.66
C ALA A 2 -5.80 21.37 10.57
N ARG A 3 -5.44 21.75 9.33
CA ARG A 3 -6.36 21.65 8.18
C ARG A 3 -6.82 20.20 8.04
N GLN A 4 -8.13 19.98 8.02
CA GLN A 4 -8.69 18.66 7.69
C GLN A 4 -8.56 18.40 6.19
N LEU A 5 -8.30 17.14 5.83
CA LEU A 5 -8.11 16.68 4.46
C LEU A 5 -9.23 15.71 4.07
N ASN A 6 -9.73 15.85 2.86
CA ASN A 6 -10.56 14.85 2.21
C ASN A 6 -9.65 13.75 1.66
N VAL A 7 -9.78 12.54 2.19
CA VAL A 7 -8.89 11.41 1.91
C VAL A 7 -9.62 10.31 1.19
N ALA A 8 -9.01 9.79 0.12
CA ALA A 8 -9.45 8.55 -0.52
C ALA A 8 -8.47 7.40 -0.26
N VAL A 9 -8.99 6.19 -0.09
CA VAL A 9 -8.18 4.96 -0.05
C VAL A 9 -8.65 4.02 -1.14
N LEU A 10 -7.86 3.86 -2.19
CA LEU A 10 -8.12 2.87 -3.24
C LEU A 10 -7.48 1.53 -2.89
N GLY A 11 -8.29 0.48 -2.82
CA GLY A 11 -7.91 -0.82 -2.27
C GLY A 11 -8.19 -0.94 -0.77
N ALA A 12 -9.20 -0.21 -0.28
CA ALA A 12 -9.55 -0.13 1.15
C ALA A 12 -9.81 -1.51 1.80
N THR A 13 -10.31 -2.49 1.04
CA THR A 13 -10.61 -3.84 1.54
C THR A 13 -9.41 -4.80 1.51
N GLY A 14 -8.26 -4.37 0.98
CA GLY A 14 -7.02 -5.14 1.00
C GLY A 14 -6.29 -5.04 2.35
N ALA A 15 -5.25 -5.86 2.53
CA ALA A 15 -4.45 -5.86 3.76
C ALA A 15 -3.85 -4.48 4.08
N VAL A 16 -3.22 -3.85 3.08
CA VAL A 16 -2.64 -2.51 3.22
C VAL A 16 -3.71 -1.43 3.43
N GLY A 17 -4.87 -1.56 2.77
CA GLY A 17 -6.01 -0.65 2.98
C GLY A 17 -6.46 -0.60 4.43
N GLY A 18 -6.56 -1.77 5.07
CA GLY A 18 -6.85 -1.86 6.51
C GLY A 18 -5.77 -1.22 7.38
N GLU A 19 -4.49 -1.36 7.03
CA GLU A 19 -3.39 -0.71 7.75
C GLU A 19 -3.41 0.82 7.59
N PHE A 20 -3.80 1.36 6.43
CA PHE A 20 -3.99 2.81 6.29
C PHE A 20 -5.00 3.36 7.30
N LEU A 21 -6.16 2.70 7.46
CA LEU A 21 -7.19 3.13 8.41
C LEU A 21 -6.66 3.13 9.84
N LYS A 22 -6.01 2.03 10.26
CA LYS A 22 -5.38 1.94 11.58
C LYS A 22 -4.32 3.02 11.81
N LEU A 23 -3.50 3.31 10.79
CA LEU A 23 -2.47 4.35 10.86
C LEU A 23 -3.09 5.75 10.94
N PHE A 24 -4.16 6.02 10.20
CA PHE A 24 -4.86 7.30 10.29
C PHE A 24 -5.47 7.54 11.67
N GLU A 25 -5.98 6.49 12.33
CA GLU A 25 -6.49 6.57 13.69
C GLU A 25 -5.37 6.74 14.72
N SER A 26 -4.41 5.80 14.74
CA SER A 26 -3.32 5.80 15.73
C SER A 26 -2.41 7.03 15.66
N ARG A 27 -2.23 7.62 14.47
CA ARG A 27 -1.44 8.85 14.28
C ARG A 27 -2.27 10.13 14.33
N ALA A 28 -3.58 10.03 14.63
CA ALA A 28 -4.52 11.15 14.57
C ALA A 28 -4.39 11.96 13.26
N PHE A 29 -4.23 11.25 12.12
CA PHE A 29 -4.10 11.88 10.81
C PHE A 29 -5.34 12.76 10.55
N PRO A 30 -5.18 13.98 9.98
CA PRO A 30 -6.25 14.97 9.95
C PRO A 30 -7.29 14.69 8.85
N VAL A 31 -7.89 13.50 8.86
CA VAL A 31 -9.00 13.11 7.97
C VAL A 31 -10.25 13.90 8.36
N GLY A 32 -10.79 14.67 7.42
CA GLY A 32 -12.11 15.29 7.50
C GLY A 32 -13.16 14.37 6.89
N ARG A 33 -13.18 14.25 5.55
CA ARG A 33 -13.99 13.26 4.83
C ARG A 33 -13.14 12.08 4.39
N LEU A 34 -13.64 10.86 4.61
CA LEU A 34 -13.00 9.62 4.15
C LEU A 34 -13.83 8.97 3.05
N ARG A 35 -13.20 8.60 1.94
CA ARG A 35 -13.80 7.82 0.85
C ARG A 35 -13.05 6.51 0.67
N LEU A 36 -13.75 5.40 0.85
CA LEU A 36 -13.16 4.06 0.72
C LEU A 36 -13.53 3.49 -0.64
N LEU A 37 -12.51 3.19 -1.44
CA LEU A 37 -12.67 2.76 -2.84
C LEU A 37 -12.12 1.36 -3.03
N ALA A 38 -12.86 0.53 -3.76
CA ALA A 38 -12.43 -0.81 -4.14
C ALA A 38 -13.02 -1.23 -5.49
N SER A 39 -12.78 -2.47 -5.91
CA SER A 39 -13.47 -3.05 -7.06
C SER A 39 -14.96 -3.23 -6.80
N GLU A 40 -15.76 -3.37 -7.86
CA GLU A 40 -17.21 -3.61 -7.77
C GLU A 40 -17.57 -4.79 -6.85
N ARG A 41 -16.77 -5.87 -6.87
CA ARG A 41 -16.93 -7.04 -5.98
C ARG A 41 -16.91 -6.67 -4.49
N SER A 42 -16.25 -5.58 -4.13
CA SER A 42 -16.12 -5.13 -2.74
C SER A 42 -17.00 -3.95 -2.38
N ALA A 43 -17.73 -3.38 -3.35
CA ALA A 43 -18.64 -2.27 -3.10
C ALA A 43 -19.78 -2.70 -2.16
N GLY A 44 -20.25 -1.78 -1.32
CA GLY A 44 -21.28 -2.00 -0.31
C GLY A 44 -20.79 -2.65 0.98
N LYS A 45 -19.52 -3.10 1.05
CA LYS A 45 -18.91 -3.49 2.32
C LYS A 45 -18.77 -2.26 3.22
N ARG A 46 -18.75 -2.48 4.53
CA ARG A 46 -18.53 -1.42 5.52
C ARG A 46 -17.26 -1.69 6.31
N LEU A 47 -16.45 -0.65 6.50
CA LEU A 47 -15.23 -0.71 7.31
C LEU A 47 -15.37 0.29 8.46
N MET A 48 -14.88 -0.09 9.63
CA MET A 48 -14.87 0.80 10.80
C MET A 48 -13.73 1.81 10.66
N PHE A 49 -14.04 3.08 10.92
CA PHE A 49 -13.06 4.15 11.07
C PHE A 49 -13.51 5.10 12.18
N ARG A 50 -12.71 5.27 13.23
CA ARG A 50 -13.03 6.14 14.40
C ARG A 50 -14.38 5.84 15.06
N GLY A 51 -14.75 4.56 15.11
CA GLY A 51 -16.03 4.12 15.69
C GLY A 51 -17.25 4.30 14.78
N GLU A 52 -17.08 4.78 13.55
CA GLU A 52 -18.15 4.91 12.56
C GLU A 52 -17.97 3.89 11.42
N GLU A 53 -19.08 3.40 10.88
CA GLU A 53 -19.07 2.58 9.67
C GLU A 53 -18.97 3.46 8.42
N VAL A 54 -17.95 3.23 7.61
CA VAL A 54 -17.77 3.89 6.32
C VAL A 54 -17.99 2.86 5.21
N GLU A 55 -18.91 3.18 4.29
CA GLU A 55 -19.22 2.32 3.16
C GLU A 55 -18.08 2.36 2.12
N VAL A 56 -17.78 1.20 1.55
CA VAL A 56 -16.84 1.04 0.46
C VAL A 56 -17.58 1.22 -0.86
N GLU A 57 -17.16 2.19 -1.65
CA GLU A 57 -17.70 2.49 -2.98
C GLU A 57 -16.89 1.78 -4.08
N ALA A 58 -17.54 1.47 -5.20
CA ALA A 58 -16.82 1.05 -6.40
C ALA A 58 -16.02 2.23 -6.96
N VAL A 59 -14.74 2.03 -7.27
CA VAL A 59 -13.91 3.07 -7.89
C VAL A 59 -14.39 3.42 -9.29
N ARG A 60 -14.49 4.71 -9.57
CA ARG A 60 -14.82 5.33 -10.86
C ARG A 60 -13.88 6.52 -11.09
N PRO A 61 -13.73 7.01 -12.34
CA PRO A 61 -12.94 8.21 -12.62
C PRO A 61 -13.33 9.42 -11.75
N GLU A 62 -14.62 9.60 -11.50
CA GLU A 62 -15.19 10.71 -10.72
C GLU A 62 -15.04 10.52 -9.20
N SER A 63 -14.61 9.34 -8.74
CA SER A 63 -14.44 9.02 -7.32
C SER A 63 -13.43 9.94 -6.60
N PHE A 64 -12.61 10.69 -7.33
CA PHE A 64 -11.58 11.55 -6.78
C PHE A 64 -11.97 13.03 -6.71
N GLU A 65 -13.17 13.39 -7.13
CA GLU A 65 -13.68 14.77 -7.00
C GLU A 65 -13.71 15.20 -5.54
N GLY A 66 -13.10 16.37 -5.26
CA GLY A 66 -13.02 16.95 -3.93
C GLY A 66 -12.06 16.24 -2.96
N ILE A 67 -11.26 15.28 -3.44
CA ILE A 67 -10.23 14.60 -2.63
C ILE A 67 -8.95 15.43 -2.63
N ASP A 68 -8.40 15.71 -1.45
CA ASP A 68 -7.10 16.37 -1.31
C ASP A 68 -5.96 15.36 -1.49
N VAL A 69 -6.07 14.18 -0.86
CA VAL A 69 -5.03 13.14 -0.88
C VAL A 69 -5.64 11.76 -1.11
N ALA A 70 -5.06 10.99 -2.03
CA ALA A 70 -5.51 9.64 -2.33
C ALA A 70 -4.38 8.62 -2.12
N PHE A 71 -4.60 7.65 -1.24
CA PHE A 71 -3.68 6.54 -0.97
C PHE A 71 -4.09 5.33 -1.81
N PHE A 72 -3.20 4.90 -2.69
CA PHE A 72 -3.47 3.82 -3.63
C PHE A 72 -2.76 2.55 -3.19
N SER A 73 -3.51 1.46 -3.07
CA SER A 73 -2.97 0.11 -2.82
C SER A 73 -3.87 -0.97 -3.43
N ALA A 74 -4.26 -0.78 -4.69
CA ALA A 74 -5.09 -1.72 -5.47
C ALA A 74 -4.31 -2.44 -6.59
N GLY A 75 -2.98 -2.37 -6.57
CA GLY A 75 -2.10 -2.99 -7.57
C GLY A 75 -1.84 -2.10 -8.79
N ALA A 76 -0.81 -2.47 -9.56
CA ALA A 76 -0.26 -1.60 -10.61
C ALA A 76 -1.24 -1.29 -11.76
N SER A 77 -2.06 -2.28 -12.16
CA SER A 77 -3.05 -2.09 -13.22
C SER A 77 -4.08 -1.00 -12.85
N ARG A 78 -4.68 -1.12 -11.66
CA ARG A 78 -5.64 -0.13 -11.16
C ARG A 78 -5.00 1.23 -10.90
N SER A 79 -3.74 1.26 -10.47
CA SER A 79 -3.04 2.52 -10.28
C SER A 79 -2.82 3.26 -11.60
N ARG A 80 -2.40 2.57 -12.67
CA ARG A 80 -2.28 3.17 -14.01
C ARG A 80 -3.61 3.69 -14.55
N GLU A 81 -4.70 2.99 -14.25
CA GLU A 81 -6.05 3.39 -14.65
C GLU A 81 -6.51 4.65 -13.90
N PHE A 82 -6.41 4.67 -12.57
CA PHE A 82 -7.08 5.69 -11.75
C PHE A 82 -6.20 6.83 -11.25
N ALA A 83 -4.87 6.68 -11.21
CA ALA A 83 -3.99 7.75 -10.76
C ALA A 83 -4.09 9.00 -11.65
N PRO A 84 -4.16 8.89 -13.00
CA PRO A 84 -4.37 10.07 -13.86
C PRO A 84 -5.69 10.79 -13.56
N HIS A 85 -6.77 10.06 -13.29
CA HIS A 85 -8.06 10.65 -12.91
C HIS A 85 -8.00 11.38 -11.57
N ALA A 86 -7.34 10.79 -10.57
CA ALA A 86 -7.15 11.43 -9.28
C ALA A 86 -6.30 12.71 -9.37
N VAL A 87 -5.19 12.67 -10.12
CA VAL A 87 -4.35 13.85 -10.37
C VAL A 87 -5.12 14.94 -11.12
N ALA A 88 -5.87 14.57 -12.16
CA ALA A 88 -6.69 15.52 -12.92
C ALA A 88 -7.81 16.15 -12.08
N ALA A 89 -8.37 15.42 -11.12
CA ALA A 89 -9.32 15.94 -10.14
C ALA A 89 -8.67 16.84 -9.05
N GLY A 90 -7.35 16.99 -9.07
CA GLY A 90 -6.61 17.85 -8.14
C GLY A 90 -6.19 17.18 -6.83
N ALA A 91 -6.28 15.84 -6.74
CA ALA A 91 -5.77 15.09 -5.60
C ALA A 91 -4.25 14.89 -5.71
N THR A 92 -3.56 14.82 -4.57
CA THR A 92 -2.21 14.24 -4.51
C THR A 92 -2.31 12.74 -4.25
N VAL A 93 -1.75 11.95 -5.14
CA VAL A 93 -1.75 10.49 -5.12
C VAL A 93 -0.44 9.97 -4.52
N VAL A 94 -0.56 9.10 -3.53
CA VAL A 94 0.55 8.30 -2.99
C VAL A 94 0.31 6.84 -3.37
N ASP A 95 1.10 6.33 -4.33
CA ASP A 95 0.89 5.02 -4.94
C ASP A 95 1.76 3.92 -4.33
N ASN A 96 1.15 3.02 -3.56
CA ASN A 96 1.77 1.79 -3.05
C ASN A 96 1.65 0.63 -4.06
N SER A 97 2.04 0.88 -5.31
CA SER A 97 2.12 -0.14 -6.34
C SER A 97 3.45 -0.05 -7.09
N SER A 98 3.69 -0.98 -8.00
CA SER A 98 4.85 -0.92 -8.91
C SER A 98 4.58 -0.07 -10.16
N ALA A 99 3.39 0.50 -10.33
CA ALA A 99 2.95 1.15 -11.57
C ALA A 99 3.92 2.21 -12.08
N PHE A 100 4.38 3.09 -11.18
CA PHE A 100 5.12 4.31 -11.52
C PHE A 100 6.53 4.36 -10.93
N ARG A 101 7.02 3.30 -10.28
CA ARG A 101 8.32 3.31 -9.58
C ARG A 101 9.52 3.55 -10.50
N MET A 102 9.38 3.20 -11.78
CA MET A 102 10.42 3.34 -12.79
C MET A 102 10.12 4.48 -13.78
N ASP A 103 9.04 5.22 -13.55
CA ASP A 103 8.68 6.37 -14.37
C ASP A 103 9.61 7.54 -14.01
N PRO A 104 10.37 8.11 -14.97
CA PRO A 104 11.32 9.18 -14.68
C PRO A 104 10.66 10.47 -14.19
N ASP A 105 9.37 10.66 -14.48
CA ASP A 105 8.62 11.86 -14.11
C ASP A 105 7.88 11.72 -12.77
N VAL A 106 7.94 10.54 -12.15
CA VAL A 106 7.28 10.25 -10.87
C VAL A 106 8.32 10.03 -9.77
N PRO A 107 8.34 10.88 -8.72
CA PRO A 107 9.30 10.71 -7.63
C PRO A 107 9.01 9.43 -6.84
N LEU A 108 10.07 8.65 -6.62
CA LEU A 108 10.08 7.45 -5.77
C LEU A 108 10.63 7.80 -4.38
N VAL A 109 9.76 7.83 -3.36
CA VAL A 109 10.08 8.55 -2.11
C VAL A 109 10.02 7.67 -0.87
N VAL A 110 11.07 7.73 -0.05
CA VAL A 110 11.05 7.39 1.38
C VAL A 110 11.20 8.70 2.16
N PRO A 111 10.19 9.14 2.93
CA PRO A 111 10.19 10.47 3.54
C PRO A 111 11.44 10.79 4.37
N GLU A 112 11.98 9.82 5.09
CA GLU A 112 13.15 10.01 5.94
C GLU A 112 14.47 10.13 5.16
N ILE A 113 14.45 9.86 3.85
CA ILE A 113 15.65 9.72 3.01
C ILE A 113 15.72 10.79 1.92
N ASN A 114 14.63 10.97 1.18
CA ASN A 114 14.60 11.80 -0.02
C ASN A 114 13.29 12.55 -0.22
N PHE A 115 12.67 13.06 0.86
CA PHE A 115 11.43 13.85 0.76
C PHE A 115 11.57 15.05 -0.19
N ASP A 116 12.73 15.73 -0.17
CA ASP A 116 13.02 16.89 -1.02
C ASP A 116 13.13 16.55 -2.51
N ALA A 117 13.08 15.27 -2.89
CA ALA A 117 13.02 14.84 -4.28
C ALA A 117 11.63 15.03 -4.91
N ILE A 118 10.60 15.37 -4.13
CA ILE A 118 9.25 15.68 -4.64
C ILE A 118 9.27 17.08 -5.26
N PRO A 119 9.07 17.22 -6.59
CA PRO A 119 9.01 18.54 -7.22
C PRO A 119 7.82 19.36 -6.72
N GLU A 120 7.97 20.68 -6.74
CA GLU A 120 6.85 21.58 -6.44
C GLU A 120 5.67 21.33 -7.40
N GLY A 121 4.46 21.24 -6.86
CA GLY A 121 3.26 20.95 -7.66
C GLY A 121 3.12 19.49 -8.11
N CYS A 122 4.05 18.61 -7.75
CA CYS A 122 3.92 17.18 -8.04
C CYS A 122 2.71 16.59 -7.30
N ARG A 123 1.90 15.82 -8.04
CA ARG A 123 0.65 15.22 -7.54
C ARG A 123 0.63 13.70 -7.60
N LEU A 124 1.66 13.07 -8.12
CA LEU A 124 1.77 11.61 -8.15
C LEU A 124 3.12 11.23 -7.56
N ILE A 125 3.10 10.47 -6.47
CA ILE A 125 4.30 10.05 -5.74
C ILE A 125 4.26 8.53 -5.65
N ALA A 126 5.32 7.87 -6.10
CA ALA A 126 5.44 6.42 -6.01
C ALA A 126 6.02 6.03 -4.64
N ASN A 127 5.36 5.08 -3.96
CA ASN A 127 5.91 4.44 -2.78
C ASN A 127 6.82 3.25 -3.20
N PRO A 128 8.04 3.15 -2.67
CA PRO A 128 8.97 2.10 -3.06
C PRO A 128 8.53 0.69 -2.67
N ASN A 129 9.29 -0.30 -3.13
CA ASN A 129 9.09 -1.68 -2.71
C ASN A 129 9.33 -1.82 -1.20
N CYS A 130 8.49 -2.60 -0.50
CA CYS A 130 8.57 -2.77 0.96
C CYS A 130 9.96 -3.22 1.44
N SER A 131 10.59 -4.18 0.76
CA SER A 131 11.93 -4.66 1.08
C SER A 131 12.99 -3.59 0.87
N ALA A 132 12.83 -2.75 -0.16
CA ALA A 132 13.72 -1.62 -0.41
C ALA A 132 13.59 -0.55 0.67
N ILE A 133 12.36 -0.20 1.10
CA ILE A 133 12.14 0.77 2.19
C ILE A 133 12.84 0.31 3.46
N ILE A 134 12.59 -0.95 3.89
CA ILE A 134 13.17 -1.49 5.13
C ILE A 134 14.70 -1.52 5.05
N LEU A 135 15.27 -1.97 3.93
CA LEU A 135 16.71 -1.96 3.72
C LEU A 135 17.30 -0.55 3.76
N LEU A 136 16.69 0.40 3.03
CA LEU A 136 17.20 1.76 2.93
C LEU A 136 17.10 2.52 4.25
N MET A 137 16.11 2.25 5.09
CA MET A 137 16.05 2.84 6.43
C MET A 137 17.27 2.43 7.29
N ALA A 138 17.76 1.20 7.13
CA ALA A 138 18.97 0.75 7.82
C ALA A 138 20.27 1.26 7.14
N VAL A 139 20.30 1.33 5.82
CA VAL A 139 21.51 1.69 5.06
C VAL A 139 21.73 3.20 4.97
N HIS A 140 20.67 4.01 4.89
CA HIS A 140 20.80 5.46 4.65
C HIS A 140 21.67 6.18 5.68
N PRO A 141 21.55 5.93 7.01
CA PRO A 141 22.45 6.55 7.98
C PRO A 141 23.93 6.22 7.75
N LEU A 142 24.25 5.01 7.25
CA LEU A 142 25.63 4.60 6.96
C LEU A 142 26.24 5.39 5.81
N THR A 143 25.42 5.89 4.88
CA THR A 143 25.88 6.73 3.78
C THR A 143 26.45 8.07 4.25
N LYS A 144 26.12 8.50 5.47
CA LYS A 144 26.67 9.71 6.09
C LYS A 144 28.08 9.49 6.63
N LEU A 145 28.49 8.23 6.85
CA LEU A 145 29.82 7.85 7.33
C LEU A 145 30.78 7.53 6.18
N GLY A 146 30.24 7.15 5.02
CA GLY A 146 31.03 6.84 3.84
C GLY A 146 30.18 6.36 2.67
N ARG A 147 30.82 6.24 1.51
CA ARG A 147 30.16 5.75 0.30
C ARG A 147 29.89 4.25 0.43
N VAL A 148 28.65 3.84 0.23
CA VAL A 148 28.28 2.43 0.06
C VAL A 148 28.62 2.02 -1.37
N GLU A 149 29.54 1.07 -1.53
CA GLU A 149 29.97 0.60 -2.85
C GLU A 149 29.24 -0.67 -3.30
N ARG A 150 28.86 -1.52 -2.34
CA ARG A 150 28.21 -2.81 -2.62
C ARG A 150 27.29 -3.21 -1.47
N LEU A 151 26.11 -3.71 -1.80
CA LEU A 151 25.21 -4.41 -0.90
C LEU A 151 25.04 -5.86 -1.36
N ILE A 152 25.08 -6.80 -0.42
CA ILE A 152 24.71 -8.20 -0.64
C ILE A 152 23.54 -8.47 0.30
N VAL A 153 22.39 -8.84 -0.26
CA VAL A 153 21.13 -8.94 0.49
C VAL A 153 20.49 -10.30 0.23
N SER A 154 20.17 -11.00 1.31
CA SER A 154 19.31 -12.18 1.31
C SER A 154 18.04 -11.83 2.06
N THR A 155 16.90 -11.93 1.38
CA THR A 155 15.60 -11.56 1.96
C THR A 155 14.88 -12.79 2.53
N TYR A 156 14.10 -12.55 3.58
CA TYR A 156 13.22 -13.55 4.20
C TYR A 156 11.84 -12.91 4.30
N GLN A 157 11.11 -12.92 3.18
CA GLN A 157 9.86 -12.17 3.06
C GLN A 157 8.69 -12.98 3.63
N SER A 158 7.81 -12.30 4.37
CA SER A 158 6.60 -12.90 4.93
C SER A 158 5.48 -13.01 3.90
N ALA A 159 4.53 -13.92 4.15
CA ALA A 159 3.32 -14.09 3.34
C ALA A 159 2.49 -12.80 3.20
N SER A 160 2.58 -11.87 4.16
CA SER A 160 1.91 -10.58 4.10
C SER A 160 2.30 -9.73 2.88
N GLY A 161 3.52 -9.91 2.35
CA GLY A 161 3.96 -9.25 1.12
C GLY A 161 3.15 -9.67 -0.12
N ALA A 162 2.62 -10.89 -0.12
CA ALA A 162 1.71 -11.40 -1.15
C ALA A 162 0.22 -11.10 -0.84
N GLY A 163 -0.07 -10.40 0.26
CA GLY A 163 -1.39 -9.91 0.63
C GLY A 163 -2.21 -10.86 1.49
N ALA A 164 -3.44 -10.43 1.80
CA ALA A 164 -4.32 -11.11 2.76
C ALA A 164 -4.69 -12.55 2.40
N ALA A 165 -4.75 -12.89 1.10
CA ALA A 165 -5.03 -14.25 0.68
C ALA A 165 -3.87 -15.20 1.03
N ALA A 166 -2.63 -14.76 0.82
CA ALA A 166 -1.44 -15.55 1.17
C ALA A 166 -1.27 -15.69 2.69
N MET A 167 -1.61 -14.66 3.48
CA MET A 167 -1.61 -14.81 4.94
C MET A 167 -2.58 -15.91 5.41
N ARG A 168 -3.82 -15.91 4.88
CA ARG A 168 -4.81 -16.96 5.20
C ARG A 168 -4.37 -18.34 4.74
N GLU A 169 -3.82 -18.43 3.53
CA GLU A 169 -3.34 -19.70 3.02
C GLU A 169 -2.17 -20.26 3.85
N LEU A 170 -1.27 -19.42 4.38
CA LEU A 170 -0.24 -19.88 5.32
C LEU A 170 -0.86 -20.52 6.58
N GLU A 171 -1.87 -19.88 7.15
CA GLU A 171 -2.58 -20.42 8.33
C GLU A 171 -3.27 -21.75 8.01
N GLU A 172 -3.96 -21.83 6.87
CA GLU A 172 -4.63 -23.04 6.39
C GLU A 172 -3.63 -24.18 6.14
N GLN A 173 -2.55 -23.93 5.39
CA GLN A 173 -1.50 -24.91 5.11
C GLN A 173 -0.81 -25.38 6.40
N THR A 174 -0.57 -24.48 7.34
CA THR A 174 0.03 -24.83 8.64
C THR A 174 -0.90 -25.76 9.42
N ARG A 175 -2.20 -25.47 9.45
CA ARG A 175 -3.20 -26.34 10.08
C ARG A 175 -3.26 -27.71 9.42
N ASP A 176 -3.29 -27.75 8.09
CA ASP A 176 -3.32 -29.01 7.34
C ASP A 176 -2.13 -29.90 7.70
N VAL A 177 -0.91 -29.35 7.71
CA VAL A 177 0.30 -30.09 8.10
C VAL A 177 0.21 -30.60 9.53
N LEU A 178 -0.22 -29.77 10.47
CA LEU A 178 -0.34 -30.16 11.89
C LEU A 178 -1.43 -31.22 12.14
N GLU A 179 -2.44 -31.28 11.28
CA GLU A 179 -3.51 -32.28 11.33
C GLU A 179 -3.21 -33.52 10.47
N GLY A 180 -2.00 -33.62 9.90
CA GLY A 180 -1.59 -34.74 9.05
C GLY A 180 -2.26 -34.79 7.67
N ARG A 181 -2.85 -33.67 7.23
CA ARG A 181 -3.43 -33.49 5.88
C ARG A 181 -2.38 -32.95 4.91
N GLU A 182 -2.61 -33.20 3.62
CA GLU A 182 -1.76 -32.65 2.55
C GLU A 182 -2.12 -31.17 2.28
N PRO A 183 -1.21 -30.20 2.54
CA PRO A 183 -1.45 -28.79 2.24
C PRO A 183 -1.45 -28.54 0.73
N LYS A 184 -2.32 -27.64 0.25
CA LYS A 184 -2.42 -27.31 -1.18
C LYS A 184 -2.09 -25.85 -1.48
N PRO A 185 -1.25 -25.57 -2.49
CA PRO A 185 -1.04 -24.22 -2.99
C PRO A 185 -2.25 -23.76 -3.82
N ARG A 186 -2.80 -22.59 -3.50
CA ARG A 186 -3.89 -21.92 -4.23
C ARG A 186 -3.56 -20.45 -4.55
N VAL A 187 -2.82 -19.75 -3.69
CA VAL A 187 -2.43 -18.34 -3.87
C VAL A 187 -1.01 -18.24 -4.39
N LEU A 188 -0.06 -18.93 -3.73
CA LEU A 188 1.34 -18.99 -4.16
C LEU A 188 1.63 -20.33 -4.87
N PRO A 189 2.68 -20.39 -5.73
CA PRO A 189 2.93 -21.58 -6.56
C PRO A 189 3.42 -22.82 -5.78
N HIS A 190 3.81 -22.64 -4.52
CA HIS A 190 4.37 -23.69 -3.67
C HIS A 190 3.65 -23.75 -2.33
N VAL A 191 3.76 -24.87 -1.62
CA VAL A 191 3.45 -24.93 -0.19
C VAL A 191 4.57 -24.21 0.56
N TYR A 192 4.20 -23.32 1.47
CA TYR A 192 5.14 -22.46 2.21
C TYR A 192 4.94 -22.53 3.72
N ALA A 193 3.94 -23.26 4.21
CA ALA A 193 3.99 -23.76 5.58
C ALA A 193 5.19 -24.71 5.74
N PHE A 194 6.02 -24.43 6.74
CA PHE A 194 7.24 -25.21 7.05
C PHE A 194 8.24 -25.33 5.87
N ASN A 195 8.28 -24.35 4.98
CA ASN A 195 9.16 -24.34 3.81
C ASN A 195 9.73 -22.93 3.54
N LEU A 196 10.76 -22.83 2.69
CA LEU A 196 11.34 -21.59 2.15
C LEU A 196 11.46 -21.74 0.63
N PHE A 197 11.12 -20.70 -0.13
CA PHE A 197 11.16 -20.71 -1.60
C PHE A 197 11.48 -19.32 -2.16
#